data_AF-A0A0G4AT09-F1
#
_entry.id   AF-A0A0G4AT09-F1
#
_cell.length_a   1.000
_cell.length_b   1.000
_cell.length_c   1.000
_cell.angle_alpha   90.00
_cell.angle_beta   90.00
_cell.angle_gamma   90.00
#
_symmetry.space_group_name_H-M   'P 1'
#
loop_
_entity.id
_entity.type
_entity.pdbx_description
1 polymer ?
#
loop_
_entity_poly.entity_id
_entity_poly.type
_entity_poly.pdbx_seq_one_letter_code
_entity_poly.pdbx_strand_id
1 'polypeptide(L)'
;MLHPIWREINPQDKKLYGETRALVELIPDDIGLGSDYNGKRVELSCHIVARAFANVFSDHVRCVDGYFSAGFPHSWLETEDFALIDTFPVQMIGGPLLFWKHPLFHMKVTYALYQEEPSVMHGVYKNVGKWQFDRAVGILTDLLIALH
;
A
#
# COMPACT_ATOMS: atom_id res chain seq x y z
N MET A 1 5.35 9.52 -24.81
CA MET A 1 6.76 9.08 -24.80
C MET A 1 7.05 8.63 -23.38
N LEU A 2 7.38 7.36 -23.13
CA LEU A 2 7.68 6.90 -21.76
C LEU A 2 8.96 7.59 -21.27
N HIS A 3 8.95 8.06 -20.02
CA HIS A 3 10.10 8.74 -19.40
C HIS A 3 11.32 7.80 -19.43
N PRO A 4 12.55 8.27 -19.75
CA PRO A 4 13.74 7.41 -19.86
C PRO A 4 13.97 6.52 -18.64
N ILE A 5 13.67 7.03 -17.45
CA ILE A 5 13.72 6.31 -16.16
C ILE A 5 12.87 5.02 -16.16
N TRP A 6 11.72 5.00 -16.85
CA TRP A 6 10.85 3.80 -16.89
C TRP A 6 11.54 2.58 -17.52
N ARG A 7 12.53 2.80 -18.39
CA ARG A 7 13.29 1.69 -18.99
C ARG A 7 14.27 1.04 -18.01
N GLU A 8 14.67 1.77 -16.98
CA GLU A 8 15.70 1.36 -16.02
C GLU A 8 15.15 0.59 -14.82
N ILE A 9 13.87 0.75 -14.50
CA ILE A 9 13.18 0.00 -13.43
C ILE A 9 13.15 -1.50 -13.78
N ASN A 10 13.33 -2.39 -12.78
CA ASN A 10 13.23 -3.83 -12.97
C ASN A 10 11.88 -4.20 -13.66
N PRO A 11 11.87 -5.04 -14.71
CA PRO A 11 10.65 -5.60 -15.32
C PRO A 11 9.60 -6.15 -14.34
N GLN A 12 10.01 -6.83 -13.27
CA GLN A 12 9.15 -7.40 -12.23
C GLN A 12 8.44 -6.29 -11.45
N ASP A 13 9.15 -5.27 -10.97
CA ASP A 13 8.54 -4.12 -10.29
C ASP A 13 7.54 -3.39 -11.19
N LYS A 14 7.86 -3.24 -12.48
CA LYS A 14 6.95 -2.63 -13.47
C LYS A 14 5.68 -3.46 -13.63
N LYS A 15 5.82 -4.79 -13.68
CA LYS A 15 4.70 -5.71 -13.78
C LYS A 15 3.81 -5.61 -12.52
N LEU A 16 4.41 -5.72 -11.33
CA LEU A 16 3.70 -5.60 -10.04
C LEU A 16 2.98 -4.26 -9.91
N TYR A 17 3.63 -3.16 -10.30
CA TYR A 17 2.99 -1.85 -10.30
C TYR A 17 1.81 -1.76 -11.27
N GLY A 18 1.95 -2.33 -12.48
CA GLY A 18 0.87 -2.39 -13.46
C GLY A 18 -0.34 -3.18 -12.95
N GLU A 19 -0.09 -4.35 -12.36
CA GLU A 19 -1.13 -5.21 -11.75
C GLU A 19 -1.78 -4.50 -10.55
N THR A 20 -0.98 -3.87 -9.69
CA THR A 20 -1.47 -3.07 -8.56
C THR A 20 -2.40 -1.96 -9.03
N ARG A 21 -1.98 -1.22 -10.06
CA ARG A 21 -2.78 -0.12 -10.62
C ARG A 21 -4.10 -0.63 -11.20
N ALA A 22 -4.05 -1.69 -12.00
CA ALA A 22 -5.25 -2.28 -12.58
C ALA A 22 -6.24 -2.74 -11.50
N LEU A 23 -5.75 -3.38 -10.43
CA LEU A 23 -6.60 -3.83 -9.33
C LEU A 23 -7.16 -2.67 -8.51
N VAL A 24 -6.38 -1.62 -8.22
CA VAL A 24 -6.90 -0.44 -7.49
C VAL A 24 -8.03 0.23 -8.26
N GLU A 25 -7.96 0.31 -9.58
CA GLU A 25 -9.02 0.85 -10.43
C GLU A 25 -10.32 0.01 -10.41
N LEU A 26 -10.27 -1.24 -9.92
CA LEU A 26 -11.42 -2.14 -9.81
C LEU A 26 -12.03 -2.18 -8.40
N ILE A 27 -11.42 -1.52 -7.41
CA ILE A 27 -11.98 -1.45 -6.05
C ILE A 27 -13.21 -0.53 -6.07
N PRO A 28 -14.40 -1.01 -5.64
CA PRO A 28 -15.58 -0.15 -5.57
C PRO A 28 -15.43 0.97 -4.53
N ASP A 29 -15.82 2.19 -4.89
CA ASP A 29 -15.84 3.34 -3.97
C ASP A 29 -16.71 3.09 -2.72
N ASP A 30 -17.73 2.24 -2.84
CA ASP A 30 -18.70 1.91 -1.80
C ASP A 30 -18.43 0.59 -1.08
N ILE A 31 -17.23 0.01 -1.22
CA ILE A 31 -16.87 -1.27 -0.60
C ILE A 31 -17.22 -1.33 0.90
N GLY A 32 -17.91 -2.39 1.30
CA GLY A 32 -18.35 -2.62 2.68
C GLY A 32 -17.29 -3.38 3.49
N LEU A 33 -16.48 -2.66 4.28
CA LEU A 33 -15.43 -3.25 5.12
C LEU A 33 -15.90 -3.64 6.54
N GLY A 34 -17.20 -3.55 6.81
CA GLY A 34 -17.80 -3.80 8.12
C GLY A 34 -17.78 -2.58 9.04
N SER A 35 -17.80 -2.84 10.35
CA SER A 35 -17.88 -1.80 11.39
C SER A 35 -16.76 -1.93 12.42
N ASP A 36 -16.31 -0.80 12.95
CA ASP A 36 -15.38 -0.70 14.08
C ASP A 36 -16.03 -1.15 15.41
N TYR A 37 -15.28 -1.14 16.51
CA TYR A 37 -15.81 -1.55 17.82
C TYR A 37 -16.88 -0.59 18.40
N ASN A 38 -17.05 0.60 17.82
CA ASN A 38 -18.10 1.57 18.17
C ASN A 38 -19.31 1.46 17.24
N GLY A 39 -19.34 0.50 16.30
CA GLY A 39 -20.40 0.33 15.32
C GLY A 39 -20.34 1.30 14.13
N LYS A 40 -19.28 2.10 13.98
CA LYS A 40 -19.09 2.99 12.82
C LYS A 40 -18.54 2.21 11.64
N ARG A 41 -18.87 2.61 10.41
CA ARG A 41 -18.31 1.99 9.20
C ARG A 41 -16.78 2.08 9.21
N VAL A 42 -16.11 0.97 8.89
CA VAL A 42 -14.67 0.98 8.62
C VAL A 42 -14.44 1.57 7.23
N GLU A 43 -13.70 2.67 7.16
CA GLU A 43 -13.33 3.31 5.90
C GLU A 43 -12.09 2.64 5.29
N LEU A 44 -11.97 2.72 3.96
CA LEU A 44 -10.78 2.31 3.26
C LEU A 44 -9.60 3.21 3.70
N SER A 45 -8.44 2.60 3.94
CA SER A 45 -7.24 3.34 4.36
C SER A 45 -6.01 2.69 3.75
N CYS A 46 -4.91 3.45 3.64
CA CYS A 46 -3.63 2.95 3.14
C CYS A 46 -3.15 1.71 3.89
N HIS A 47 -3.39 1.63 5.21
CA HIS A 47 -3.03 0.48 6.04
C HIS A 47 -3.80 -0.80 5.66
N ILE A 48 -5.08 -0.68 5.31
CA ILE A 48 -5.91 -1.82 4.88
C ILE A 48 -5.51 -2.23 3.46
N VAL A 49 -5.39 -1.25 2.57
CA VAL A 49 -5.10 -1.48 1.15
C VAL A 49 -3.72 -2.12 0.98
N ALA A 50 -2.66 -1.53 1.55
CA ALA A 50 -1.31 -2.08 1.44
C ALA A 50 -1.21 -3.52 1.97
N ARG A 51 -1.90 -3.84 3.08
CA ARG A 51 -1.92 -5.21 3.61
C ARG A 51 -2.67 -6.18 2.72
N ALA A 52 -3.82 -5.78 2.19
CA ALA A 52 -4.59 -6.65 1.30
C ALA A 52 -3.79 -6.97 0.02
N PHE A 53 -3.13 -5.97 -0.56
CA PHE A 53 -2.22 -6.19 -1.69
C PHE A 53 -1.01 -7.05 -1.33
N ALA A 54 -0.42 -6.87 -0.15
CA ALA A 54 0.68 -7.72 0.31
C ALA A 54 0.26 -9.18 0.50
N ASN A 55 -1.00 -9.44 0.87
CA ASN A 55 -1.54 -10.79 0.93
C ASN A 55 -1.74 -11.40 -0.47
N VAL A 56 -2.17 -10.61 -1.46
CA VAL A 56 -2.34 -11.07 -2.86
C VAL A 56 -1.00 -11.37 -3.51
N PHE A 57 0.01 -10.53 -3.26
CA PHE A 57 1.35 -10.63 -3.86
C PHE A 57 2.40 -11.14 -2.87
N SER A 58 2.03 -12.05 -1.97
CA SER A 58 2.85 -12.46 -0.81
C SER A 58 4.24 -12.97 -1.15
N ASP A 59 4.43 -13.49 -2.36
CA ASP A 59 5.69 -14.07 -2.82
C ASP A 59 6.65 -13.01 -3.40
N HIS A 60 6.22 -11.75 -3.52
CA HIS A 60 6.97 -10.71 -4.24
C HIS A 60 7.09 -9.39 -3.50
N VAL A 61 6.22 -9.14 -2.51
CA VAL A 61 6.20 -7.90 -1.76
C VAL A 61 6.00 -8.14 -0.27
N ARG A 62 6.55 -7.24 0.55
CA ARG A 62 6.17 -7.11 1.95
C ARG A 62 5.40 -5.82 2.19
N CYS A 63 4.46 -5.84 3.13
CA CYS A 63 3.86 -4.61 3.64
C CYS A 63 4.84 -3.94 4.62
N VAL A 64 5.00 -2.63 4.48
CA VAL A 64 5.85 -1.80 5.34
C VAL A 64 5.00 -0.70 5.95
N ASP A 65 5.19 -0.43 7.24
CA ASP A 65 4.50 0.63 7.99
C ASP A 65 5.48 1.73 8.37
N GLY A 66 4.99 2.97 8.42
CA GLY A 66 5.79 4.08 8.88
C GLY A 66 5.13 5.42 8.70
N TYR A 67 5.93 6.44 8.38
CA TYR A 67 5.46 7.79 8.18
C TYR A 67 5.74 8.29 6.76
N PHE A 68 4.75 8.94 6.17
CA PHE A 68 4.93 9.78 5.00
C PHE A 68 5.28 11.23 5.43
N SER A 69 6.42 11.75 4.94
CA SER A 69 7.06 13.09 4.92
C SER A 69 6.78 14.15 6.02
N ALA A 70 5.65 14.09 6.71
CA ALA A 70 5.17 15.02 7.72
C ALA A 70 4.57 14.28 8.93
N GLY A 71 5.06 13.06 9.21
CA GLY A 71 4.62 12.28 10.37
C GLY A 71 3.23 11.68 10.22
N PHE A 72 2.72 11.57 8.99
CA PHE A 72 1.44 10.93 8.72
C PHE A 72 1.63 9.41 8.69
N PRO A 73 0.96 8.64 9.58
CA PRO A 73 0.92 7.19 9.51
C PRO A 73 0.58 6.71 8.10
N HIS A 74 1.39 5.80 7.57
CA HIS A 74 1.21 5.27 6.23
C HIS A 74 1.68 3.82 6.12
N SER A 75 1.15 3.10 5.13
CA SER A 75 1.66 1.79 4.74
C SER A 75 1.85 1.74 3.22
N TRP A 76 2.88 1.01 2.80
CA TRP A 76 3.20 0.80 1.38
C TRP A 76 3.71 -0.63 1.16
N LEU A 77 3.81 -1.04 -0.09
CA LEU A 77 4.46 -2.30 -0.47
C LEU A 77 5.94 -2.03 -0.73
N GLU A 78 6.81 -2.92 -0.27
CA GLU A 78 8.21 -2.96 -0.71
C GLU A 78 8.44 -4.24 -1.52
N THR A 79 9.00 -4.10 -2.73
CA THR A 79 9.36 -5.23 -3.60
C THR A 79 10.71 -5.81 -3.20
N GLU A 80 11.06 -6.98 -3.73
CA GLU A 80 12.37 -7.63 -3.50
C GLU A 80 13.57 -6.73 -3.85
N ASP A 81 13.40 -5.84 -4.83
CA ASP A 81 14.41 -4.87 -5.29
C ASP A 81 14.34 -3.52 -4.54
N PHE A 82 13.61 -3.48 -3.42
CA PHE A 82 13.43 -2.29 -2.57
C PHE A 82 12.74 -1.12 -3.29
N ALA A 83 11.99 -1.38 -4.36
CA ALA A 83 11.05 -0.40 -4.89
C ALA A 83 9.84 -0.31 -3.96
N LEU A 84 9.27 0.88 -3.82
CA LEU A 84 8.08 1.09 -3.01
C LEU A 84 6.87 1.32 -3.91
N ILE A 85 5.77 0.61 -3.64
CA ILE A 85 4.49 0.86 -4.27
C ILE A 85 3.54 1.43 -3.22
N ASP A 86 3.23 2.71 -3.34
CA ASP A 86 2.18 3.35 -2.54
C ASP A 86 0.83 3.07 -3.21
N THR A 87 0.13 2.06 -2.70
CA THR A 87 -1.16 1.59 -3.24
C THR A 87 -2.29 2.58 -3.01
N PHE A 88 -2.13 3.51 -2.06
CA PHE A 88 -3.16 4.45 -1.64
C PHE A 88 -2.50 5.75 -1.15
N PRO A 89 -1.94 6.56 -2.08
CA PRO A 89 -1.16 7.72 -1.70
C PRO A 89 -1.97 8.76 -0.93
N VAL A 90 -1.32 9.40 0.03
CA VAL A 90 -1.90 10.51 0.79
C VAL A 90 -2.25 11.63 -0.18
N GLN A 91 -3.51 12.09 -0.14
CA GLN A 91 -4.15 13.00 -1.11
C GLN A 91 -4.62 12.29 -2.38
N MET A 92 -5.94 12.14 -2.48
CA MET A 92 -6.78 11.46 -3.48
C MET A 92 -6.62 11.93 -4.96
N ILE A 93 -5.42 12.17 -5.47
CA ILE A 93 -5.24 12.51 -6.89
C ILE A 93 -4.04 11.74 -7.45
N GLY A 94 -4.28 10.55 -8.01
CA GLY A 94 -3.30 9.95 -8.93
C GLY A 94 -3.15 8.43 -9.01
N GLY A 95 -3.99 7.62 -8.35
CA GLY A 95 -3.80 6.16 -8.33
C GLY A 95 -2.50 5.74 -7.63
N PRO A 96 -2.10 4.46 -7.70
CA PRO A 96 -0.87 4.01 -7.04
C PRO A 96 0.38 4.75 -7.54
N LEU A 97 1.39 4.90 -6.69
CA LEU A 97 2.69 5.48 -7.04
C LEU A 97 3.80 4.44 -6.92
N LEU A 98 4.72 4.43 -7.87
CA LEU A 98 5.96 3.63 -7.82
C LEU A 98 7.14 4.54 -7.50
N PHE A 99 7.78 4.30 -6.37
CA PHE A 99 9.06 4.90 -6.02
C PHE A 99 10.17 3.88 -6.25
N TRP A 100 11.07 4.22 -7.16
CA TRP A 100 12.22 3.37 -7.47
C TRP A 100 13.52 4.08 -7.12
N LYS A 101 14.47 3.33 -6.59
CA LYS A 101 15.80 3.83 -6.27
C LYS A 101 16.72 3.64 -7.48
N HIS A 102 17.18 4.74 -8.07
CA HIS A 102 18.14 4.68 -9.15
C HIS A 102 19.49 4.10 -8.67
N PRO A 103 20.14 3.17 -9.41
CA PRO A 103 21.36 2.48 -8.98
C PRO A 103 22.52 3.41 -8.59
N LEU A 104 22.63 4.55 -9.27
CA LEU A 104 23.66 5.56 -9.01
C LEU A 104 23.38 6.48 -7.80
N PHE A 105 22.15 6.49 -7.25
CA PHE A 105 21.79 7.33 -6.12
C PHE A 105 21.60 6.47 -4.87
N HIS A 106 22.50 6.61 -3.89
CA HIS A 106 22.50 5.76 -2.70
C HIS A 106 21.44 6.10 -1.65
N MET A 107 20.70 7.21 -1.78
CA MET A 107 19.62 7.56 -0.85
C MET A 107 18.43 6.61 -1.02
N LYS A 108 18.01 5.93 0.05
CA LYS A 108 16.72 5.24 0.06
C LYS A 108 15.60 6.28 0.07
N VAL A 109 14.51 6.01 -0.64
CA VAL A 109 13.26 6.79 -0.55
C VAL A 109 12.81 6.92 0.91
N THR A 110 13.14 5.91 1.72
CA THR A 110 12.84 5.84 3.14
C THR A 110 13.64 6.80 4.04
N TYR A 111 14.71 7.42 3.54
CA TYR A 111 15.44 8.47 4.28
C TYR A 111 14.79 9.86 4.19
N ALA A 112 13.85 10.06 3.26
CA ALA A 112 13.24 11.37 3.01
C ALA A 112 11.72 11.35 3.17
N LEU A 113 11.02 10.51 2.40
CA LEU A 113 9.57 10.51 2.31
C LEU A 113 8.91 9.39 3.13
N TYR A 114 9.41 8.16 3.09
CA TYR A 114 8.74 6.99 3.66
C TYR A 114 9.55 6.35 4.80
N GLN A 115 9.45 6.87 6.01
CA GLN A 115 10.27 6.41 7.13
C GLN A 115 9.60 5.21 7.81
N GLU A 116 10.21 4.02 7.75
CA GLU A 116 9.68 2.80 8.40
C GLU A 116 9.61 2.98 9.92
N GLU A 117 8.44 2.74 10.50
CA GLU A 117 8.16 2.80 11.94
C GLU A 117 7.11 1.74 12.30
N PRO A 118 7.53 0.57 12.83
CA PRO A 118 6.62 -0.53 13.14
C PRO A 118 5.55 -0.18 14.20
N SER A 119 5.81 0.82 15.05
CA SER A 119 4.87 1.17 16.11
C SER A 119 3.61 1.88 15.63
N VAL A 120 3.56 2.34 14.37
CA VAL A 120 2.42 3.05 13.77
C VAL A 120 1.11 2.26 13.91
N MET A 121 1.17 0.94 13.79
CA MET A 121 -0.03 0.10 13.86
C MET A 121 -0.71 0.08 15.23
N HIS A 122 0.01 0.39 16.31
CA HIS A 122 -0.62 0.52 17.62
C HIS A 122 -1.68 1.63 17.63
N GLY A 123 -1.41 2.74 16.94
CA GLY A 123 -2.36 3.84 16.79
C GLY A 123 -3.59 3.43 15.96
N VAL A 124 -3.36 2.73 14.85
CA VAL A 124 -4.42 2.25 13.96
C VAL A 124 -5.36 1.29 14.70
N TYR A 125 -4.81 0.28 15.38
CA TYR A 125 -5.60 -0.70 16.12
C TYR A 125 -6.37 -0.09 17.30
N LYS A 126 -5.82 0.95 17.94
CA LYS A 126 -6.52 1.66 19.02
C LYS A 126 -7.82 2.33 18.53
N ASN A 127 -7.85 2.77 17.27
CA ASN A 127 -8.99 3.50 16.72
C ASN A 127 -10.05 2.57 16.11
N VAL A 128 -9.64 1.50 15.41
CA VAL A 128 -10.56 0.61 14.69
C VAL A 128 -10.91 -0.66 15.49
N GLY A 129 -9.98 -1.12 16.33
CA GLY A 129 -9.98 -2.46 16.90
C GLY A 129 -9.26 -3.45 15.99
N LYS A 130 -8.34 -4.23 16.55
CA LYS A 130 -7.48 -5.14 15.76
C LYS A 130 -8.31 -6.16 14.95
N TRP A 131 -9.31 -6.78 15.56
CA TRP A 131 -10.14 -7.78 14.87
C TRP A 131 -10.95 -7.18 13.72
N GLN A 132 -11.54 -6.00 13.93
CA GLN A 132 -12.28 -5.28 12.90
C GLN A 132 -11.37 -4.87 11.74
N PHE A 133 -10.15 -4.42 12.05
CA PHE A 133 -9.13 -4.11 11.06
C PHE A 133 -8.71 -5.36 10.26
N ASP A 134 -8.37 -6.46 10.93
CA ASP A 134 -7.95 -7.71 10.29
C ASP A 134 -9.08 -8.26 9.38
N ARG A 135 -10.33 -8.16 9.83
CA ARG A 135 -11.51 -8.52 9.02
C ARG A 135 -11.63 -7.65 7.78
N ALA A 136 -11.45 -6.34 7.91
CA ALA A 136 -11.50 -5.42 6.77
C ALA A 136 -10.39 -5.74 5.75
N VAL A 137 -9.18 -6.04 6.22
CA VAL A 137 -8.07 -6.53 5.37
C VAL A 137 -8.46 -7.83 4.66
N GLY A 138 -9.06 -8.79 5.37
CA GLY A 138 -9.52 -10.05 4.78
C GLY A 138 -10.55 -9.85 3.67
N ILE A 139 -11.58 -9.03 3.91
CA ILE A 139 -12.62 -8.72 2.92
C ILE A 139 -12.00 -8.12 1.65
N LEU A 140 -11.09 -7.16 1.79
CA LEU A 140 -10.43 -6.56 0.65
C LEU A 140 -9.50 -7.55 -0.05
N THR A 141 -8.80 -8.40 0.70
CA THR A 141 -7.93 -9.45 0.14
C THR A 141 -8.73 -10.42 -0.72
N ASP A 142 -9.85 -10.92 -0.21
CA ASP A 142 -10.73 -11.85 -0.94
C ASP A 142 -11.26 -11.23 -2.24
N LEU A 143 -11.63 -9.94 -2.20
CA LEU A 143 -12.03 -9.21 -3.40
C LEU A 143 -10.88 -9.12 -4.41
N LEU A 144 -9.69 -8.71 -3.98
CA LEU A 144 -8.53 -8.57 -4.86
C LEU A 144 -8.12 -9.91 -5.49
N ILE A 145 -8.17 -11.01 -4.74
CA ILE A 145 -7.93 -12.37 -5.26
C ILE A 145 -8.98 -12.74 -6.32
N ALA A 146 -10.25 -12.39 -6.11
CA ALA A 146 -11.29 -12.68 -7.10
C ALA A 146 -11.13 -11.89 -8.42
N LEU A 147 -10.39 -10.77 -8.38
CA LEU A 147 -10.15 -9.88 -9.53
C LEU A 147 -8.82 -10.17 -10.25
N HIS A 148 -7.88 -10.88 -9.63
CA HIS A 148 -6.51 -11.14 -10.11
C HIS A 148 -6.38 -12.51 -10.78
#